data_AF-A0A971QXV1-F1
#
_entry.id   AF-A0A971QXV1-F1
#
_cell.length_a   1.000
_cell.length_b   1.000
_cell.length_c   1.000
_cell.angle_alpha   90.00
_cell.angle_beta   90.00
_cell.angle_gamma   90.00
#
_symmetry.space_group_name_H-M   'P 1'
#
loop_
_entity.id
_entity.type
_entity.pdbx_description
1 polymer ?
#
loop_
_entity_poly.entity_id
_entity_poly.type
_entity_poly.pdbx_seq_one_letter_code
_entity_poly.pdbx_strand_id
1 'polypeptide(L)' 'MVLRVPPQEAHAQVAAGKALLVCAYESESVCSTIMLEGAITLKALQGRLAGLKKDQPIIFYCA' A
#
# COMPACT_ATOMS: atom_id res chain seq x y z
N MET A 1 -15.91 1.42 7.82
CA MET A 1 -15.38 0.10 8.21
C MET A 1 -14.17 -0.19 7.34
N VAL A 2 -13.01 -0.50 7.91
CA VAL A 2 -11.80 -0.86 7.16
C VAL A 2 -11.68 -2.38 7.19
N LEU A 3 -11.55 -3.01 6.03
CA LEU A 3 -11.37 -4.46 5.93
C LEU A 3 -9.90 -4.82 6.17
N ARG A 4 -9.67 -5.80 7.04
CA ARG A 4 -8.35 -6.41 7.20
C ARG A 4 -8.22 -7.56 6.21
N VAL A 5 -7.06 -7.64 5.57
CA VAL A 5 -6.74 -8.67 4.58
C VAL A 5 -5.53 -9.45 5.10
N PRO A 6 -5.53 -10.79 5.04
CA PRO A 6 -4.36 -11.60 5.39
C PRO A 6 -3.16 -11.26 4.49
N PRO A 7 -1.91 -11.32 4.98
CA PRO A 7 -0.72 -11.00 4.19
C PRO A 7 -0.61 -11.77 2.88
N GLN A 8 -1.00 -13.05 2.87
CA GLN A 8 -0.95 -13.90 1.68
C GLN A 8 -1.91 -13.42 0.59
N GLU A 9 -3.11 -12.99 1.00
CA GLU A 9 -4.10 -12.45 0.07
C GLU A 9 -3.68 -11.07 -0.43
N ALA A 10 -3.16 -10.21 0.46
CA ALA A 10 -2.64 -8.90 0.08
C ALA A 10 -1.51 -9.03 -0.97
N HIS A 11 -0.56 -9.94 -0.73
CA HIS A 11 0.52 -10.24 -1.67
C HIS A 11 -0.02 -10.71 -3.03
N ALA A 12 -0.99 -11.64 -3.06
CA ALA A 12 -1.58 -12.12 -4.30
C ALA A 12 -2.31 -11.01 -5.09
N GLN A 13 -3.02 -10.12 -4.40
CA GLN A 13 -3.71 -8.98 -5.04
C GLN A 13 -2.71 -7.97 -5.63
N VAL A 14 -1.64 -7.67 -4.91
CA VAL A 14 -0.61 -6.70 -5.33
C VAL A 14 0.20 -7.25 -6.50
N ALA A 15 0.64 -8.52 -6.43
CA ALA A 15 1.36 -9.18 -7.51
C ALA A 15 0.53 -9.28 -8.80
N ALA A 16 -0.80 -9.39 -8.68
CA ALA A 16 -1.72 -9.39 -9.82
C ALA A 16 -2.05 -7.97 -10.33
N GLY A 17 -1.48 -6.90 -9.76
CA GLY A 17 -1.78 -5.51 -10.11
C GLY A 17 -3.20 -5.05 -9.73
N LYS A 18 -3.89 -5.82 -8.88
CA LYS A 18 -5.28 -5.54 -8.46
C LYS A 18 -5.36 -4.59 -7.28
N ALA A 19 -4.28 -4.41 -6.52
CA ALA A 19 -4.23 -3.52 -5.38
C ALA A 19 -2.89 -2.78 -5.28
N LEU A 20 -2.91 -1.59 -4.70
CA LEU A 20 -1.69 -0.88 -4.31
C LEU A 20 -1.34 -1.22 -2.87
N LEU A 21 -0.10 -1.64 -2.64
CA LEU A 21 0.43 -1.83 -1.29
C LEU A 21 1.10 -0.54 -0.81
N VAL A 22 0.72 -0.07 0.37
CA VAL A 22 1.18 1.21 0.92
C VAL A 22 1.80 0.99 2.29
N CYS A 23 3.07 1.37 2.40
CA CYS A 23 3.74 1.50 3.69
C CYS A 23 3.16 2.71 4.42
N ALA A 24 2.43 2.45 5.51
CA ALA A 24 1.63 3.43 6.22
C ALA A 24 2.30 4.00 7.48
N TYR A 25 3.60 3.72 7.69
CA TYR A 25 4.37 4.39 8.74
C TYR A 25 4.51 5.88 8.41
N GLU A 26 4.37 6.73 9.44
CA GLU A 26 4.52 8.19 9.27
C GLU A 26 5.94 8.56 8.83
N SER A 27 6.94 7.79 9.26
CA SER A 27 8.33 8.02 8.91
C SER A 27 8.71 7.34 7.59
N GLU A 28 9.13 8.15 6.62
CA GLU A 28 9.66 7.67 5.34
C GLU A 28 10.94 6.85 5.53
N SER A 29 11.77 7.15 6.55
CA SER A 29 12.98 6.37 6.85
C SER A 29 12.66 4.98 7.39
N VAL A 30 11.56 4.82 8.13
CA VAL A 30 11.06 3.51 8.53
C VAL A 30 10.65 2.73 7.30
N CYS A 31 9.81 3.32 6.43
CA CYS A 31 9.41 2.67 5.19
C CYS A 31 10.59 2.22 4.33
N SER A 32 11.64 3.03 4.20
CA SER A 32 12.85 2.65 3.44
C SER A 32 13.59 1.43 4.01
N THR A 33 13.44 1.15 5.31
CA THR A 33 14.14 0.03 5.98
C THR A 33 13.32 -1.26 5.94
N ILE A 34 11.99 -1.17 6.01
CA ILE A 34 11.07 -2.31 6.11
C ILE A 34 10.10 -2.40 4.92
N MET A 35 10.47 -1.83 3.78
CA MET A 35 9.60 -1.79 2.61
C MET A 35 9.35 -3.20 2.10
N LEU A 36 8.08 -3.59 2.01
CA LEU A 36 7.70 -4.82 1.34
C LEU A 36 7.85 -4.62 -0.17
N GLU A 37 8.20 -5.69 -0.87
CA GLU A 37 8.31 -5.66 -2.33
C GLU A 37 6.99 -5.19 -2.98
N GLY A 38 7.09 -4.30 -3.98
CA GLY A 38 5.93 -3.74 -4.67
C GLY A 38 5.17 -2.65 -3.88
N ALA A 39 5.58 -2.32 -2.65
CA ALA A 39 4.98 -1.24 -1.89
C ALA A 39 5.43 0.15 -2.36
N ILE A 40 4.58 1.13 -2.10
CA ILE A 40 4.89 2.57 -2.20
C ILE A 40 4.79 3.24 -0.83
N THR A 41 5.48 4.36 -0.66
CA THR A 41 5.35 5.18 0.56
C THR A 41 4.01 5.92 0.57
N LEU A 42 3.54 6.31 1.76
CA LEU A 42 2.35 7.14 1.92
C LEU A 42 2.46 8.48 1.14
N LYS A 43 3.66 9.07 1.11
CA LYS A 43 3.95 10.28 0.30
C LYS A 43 3.80 10.03 -1.21
N ALA A 44 4.27 8.88 -1.69
CA ALA A 44 4.11 8.50 -3.10
C ALA A 44 2.63 8.26 -3.45
N LEU A 45 1.83 7.70 -2.54
CA LEU A 45 0.38 7.59 -2.72
C LEU A 45 -0.27 8.97 -2.83
N GLN A 46 0.07 9.90 -1.93
CA GLN A 46 -0.46 11.26 -1.94
C GLN A 46 -0.24 11.98 -3.28
N GLY A 47 0.96 11.84 -3.86
CA GLY A 47 1.26 12.38 -5.19
C GLY A 47 0.47 11.76 -6.33
N ARG A 48 -0.10 10.56 -6.13
CA ARG A 48 -0.91 9.84 -7.12
C ARG A 48 -2.42 10.01 -6.91
N LEU A 49 -2.87 10.61 -5.79
CA LEU A 49 -4.29 10.72 -5.44
C LEU A 49 -5.15 11.34 -6.55
N ALA A 50 -4.65 12.37 -7.23
CA ALA A 50 -5.38 13.04 -8.30
C ALA A 50 -5.63 12.15 -9.54
N GLY A 51 -4.80 11.12 -9.76
CA GLY A 51 -4.91 10.21 -10.89
C GLY A 51 -5.48 8.84 -10.55
N LEU A 52 -5.79 8.58 -9.27
CA LEU A 52 -6.29 7.28 -8.84
C LEU A 52 -7.79 7.15 -9.10
N LYS A 53 -8.18 6.03 -9.69
CA LYS A 53 -9.59 5.67 -9.82
C LYS A 53 -10.17 5.36 -8.44
N LYS A 54 -11.44 5.69 -8.23
CA LYS A 54 -12.13 5.48 -6.95
C LYS A 54 -12.32 4.00 -6.58
N ASP A 55 -12.27 3.12 -7.58
CA ASP A 55 -12.38 1.67 -7.43
C ASP A 55 -11.02 0.99 -7.22
N GLN A 56 -9.91 1.73 -7.27
CA GLN A 56 -8.57 1.17 -7.04
C GLN A 56 -8.43 0.72 -5.58
N PRO A 57 -8.27 -0.59 -5.32
CA PRO A 57 -8.00 -1.08 -3.97
C PRO A 57 -6.63 -0.61 -3.49
N ILE A 58 -6.59 -0.17 -2.23
CA ILE A 58 -5.39 0.27 -1.53
C ILE A 58 -5.30 -0.53 -0.22
N ILE A 59 -4.17 -1.20 -0.02
CA ILE A 59 -3.88 -2.00 1.18
C ILE A 59 -2.78 -1.27 1.94
N PHE A 60 -3.08 -0.84 3.16
CA PHE A 60 -2.12 -0.21 4.06
C PHE A 60 -1.53 -1.26 5.00
N TYR A 61 -0.21 -1.17 5.24
CA TYR A 61 0.45 -1.96 6.28
C TYR A 61 1.28 -1.07 7.19
N CYS A 62 1.23 -1.39 8.49
CA CYS A 62 2.05 -0.83 9.57
C CYS A 62 2.07 -1.83 10.74
N ALA A 63 2.80 -1.50 11.80
CA ALA A 63 2.75 -2.19 13.09
C ALA A 63 1.83 -1.47 14.07
#